data_AF-A0A7H4N4A3-F1
#
_entry.id   AF-A0A7H4N4A3-F1
#
_cell.length_a   1.000
_cell.length_b   1.000
_cell.length_c   1.000
_cell.angle_alpha   90.00
_cell.angle_beta   90.00
_cell.angle_gamma   90.00
#
_symmetry.space_group_name_H-M   'P 1'
#
loop_
_entity.id
_entity.type
_entity.pdbx_description
1 polymer ?
#
loop_
_entity_poly.entity_id
_entity_poly.type
_entity_poly.pdbx_seq_one_letter_code
_entity_poly.pdbx_strand_id
1 'polypeptide(L)'
;MAQLLREEVSNIERQIKAHIKACPALRRDYTLLTSIKSVGPQLGMHILVVLRIHNFGSAEQAAAFLGVVQFGKRSGTSVQSRPRMLKIGPLS
;
A
#
# COMPACT_ATOMS: atom_id res chain seq x y z
N MET A 1 8.33 3.55 30.92
CA MET A 1 8.77 2.82 29.70
C MET A 1 7.77 2.90 28.55
N ALA A 2 6.53 2.42 28.69
CA ALA A 2 5.55 2.47 27.58
C ALA A 2 5.15 3.88 27.10
N GLN A 3 5.34 4.91 27.92
CA GLN A 3 5.03 6.30 27.56
C GLN A 3 6.14 6.93 26.70
N LEU A 4 7.41 6.72 27.07
CA LEU A 4 8.58 7.15 26.28
C LEU A 4 8.55 6.55 24.87
N LEU A 5 8.24 5.25 24.75
CA LEU A 5 8.12 4.60 23.44
C LEU A 5 7.01 5.22 22.56
N ARG A 6 5.89 5.64 23.16
CA ARG A 6 4.80 6.31 22.42
C ARG A 6 5.21 7.70 21.93
N GLU A 7 5.96 8.44 22.74
CA GLU A 7 6.49 9.74 22.38
C GLU A 7 7.51 9.63 21.24
N GLU A 8 8.41 8.66 21.29
CA GLU A 8 9.37 8.38 20.21
C GLU A 8 8.66 8.01 18.90
N VAL A 9 7.64 7.15 18.94
CA VAL A 9 6.83 6.81 17.76
C VAL A 9 6.19 8.07 17.18
N SER A 10 5.57 8.92 18.00
CA SER A 10 4.96 10.17 17.54
C SER A 10 6.00 11.13 16.94
N ASN A 11 7.20 11.17 17.50
CA ASN A 11 8.29 11.99 16.99
C ASN A 11 8.75 11.52 15.60
N ILE A 12 8.94 10.20 15.44
CA ILE A 12 9.28 9.57 14.16
C ILE A 12 8.18 9.84 13.12
N GLU A 13 6.91 9.64 13.46
CA GLU A 13 5.79 9.94 12.56
C GLU A 13 5.81 11.40 12.07
N ARG A 14 6.15 12.35 12.96
CA ARG A 14 6.26 13.78 12.63
C ARG A 14 7.41 14.06 11.67
N GLN A 15 8.57 13.43 11.89
CA GLN A 15 9.74 13.59 11.03
C GLN A 15 9.46 13.06 9.62
N ILE A 16 8.82 11.89 9.50
CA ILE A 16 8.47 11.35 8.19
C ILE A 16 7.45 12.25 7.49
N LYS A 17 6.43 12.78 8.18
CA LYS A 17 5.50 13.76 7.59
C LYS A 17 6.19 15.02 7.11
N ALA A 18 7.15 15.53 7.87
CA ALA A 18 7.95 16.69 7.47
C ALA A 18 8.76 16.40 6.20
N HIS A 19 9.36 15.22 6.11
CA HIS A 19 10.11 14.77 4.94
C HIS A 19 9.24 14.65 3.68
N ILE A 20 8.05 14.04 3.80
CA ILE A 20 7.07 13.95 2.70
C ILE A 20 6.67 15.35 2.23
N LYS A 21 6.46 16.30 3.15
CA LYS A 21 6.09 17.68 2.82
C LYS A 21 7.22 18.45 2.11
N ALA A 22 8.46 18.20 2.48
CA ALA A 22 9.64 18.86 1.91
C ALA A 22 9.91 18.42 0.46
N CYS A 23 9.51 17.20 0.07
CA CYS A 23 9.69 16.69 -1.28
C CYS A 23 8.40 16.85 -2.13
N PRO A 24 8.39 17.69 -3.18
CA PRO A 24 7.19 17.92 -3.99
C PRO A 24 6.65 16.66 -4.67
N ALA A 25 7.52 15.74 -5.09
CA ALA A 25 7.12 14.47 -5.69
C ALA A 25 6.39 13.57 -4.68
N LEU A 26 6.99 13.36 -3.50
CA LEU A 26 6.37 12.57 -2.44
C LEU A 26 5.06 13.17 -1.96
N ARG A 27 4.98 14.50 -1.87
CA ARG A 27 3.74 15.19 -1.51
C ARG A 27 2.62 14.94 -2.52
N ARG A 28 2.92 14.96 -3.83
CA ARG A 28 1.94 14.66 -4.88
C ARG A 28 1.43 13.23 -4.77
N ASP A 29 2.34 12.26 -4.65
CA ASP A 29 1.98 10.85 -4.52
C ASP A 29 1.16 10.59 -3.25
N TYR A 30 1.56 11.18 -2.14
CA TYR A 30 0.81 11.11 -0.89
C TYR A 30 -0.61 11.68 -1.03
N THR A 31 -0.74 12.84 -1.67
CA THR A 31 -2.04 13.48 -1.92
C THR A 31 -2.94 12.57 -2.76
N LEU A 32 -2.37 11.96 -3.83
CA LEU A 32 -3.10 10.99 -4.66
C LEU A 32 -3.55 9.78 -3.85
N LEU A 33 -2.67 9.19 -3.04
CA LEU A 33 -3.02 8.05 -2.18
C LEU A 33 -4.14 8.39 -1.19
N THR A 34 -4.06 9.54 -0.52
CA THR A 34 -5.08 9.97 0.46
C THR A 34 -6.39 10.42 -0.18
N SER A 35 -6.43 10.63 -1.50
CA SER A 35 -7.67 10.94 -2.22
C SER A 35 -8.56 9.70 -2.42
N ILE A 36 -7.99 8.50 -2.27
CA ILE A 36 -8.73 7.24 -2.36
C ILE A 36 -9.64 7.12 -1.13
N LYS A 37 -10.94 6.94 -1.38
CA LYS A 37 -11.93 6.71 -0.31
C LYS A 37 -11.50 5.52 0.55
N SER A 38 -11.45 5.73 1.87
CA SER A 38 -10.96 4.78 2.90
C SER A 38 -9.44 4.73 3.11
N VAL A 39 -8.64 5.50 2.37
CA VAL A 39 -7.19 5.64 2.63
C VAL A 39 -6.94 6.86 3.52
N GLY A 40 -6.78 6.61 4.81
CA GLY A 40 -6.44 7.65 5.79
C GLY A 40 -4.96 8.07 5.77
N PRO A 41 -4.60 9.14 6.50
CA PRO A 41 -3.25 9.71 6.48
C PRO A 41 -2.13 8.73 6.86
N GLN A 42 -2.35 7.87 7.86
CA GLN A 42 -1.38 6.85 8.27
C GLN A 42 -1.26 5.74 7.21
N LEU A 43 -2.38 5.23 6.70
CA LEU A 43 -2.37 4.20 5.68
C LEU A 43 -1.70 4.68 4.39
N GLY A 44 -2.03 5.89 3.92
CA GLY A 44 -1.40 6.50 2.75
C GLY A 44 0.11 6.66 2.91
N MET A 45 0.59 6.90 4.13
CA MET A 45 2.01 7.03 4.44
C MET A 45 2.72 5.68 4.39
N HIS A 46 2.12 4.63 4.94
CA HIS A 46 2.65 3.26 4.83
C HIS A 46 2.69 2.79 3.37
N ILE A 47 1.62 3.02 2.61
CA ILE A 47 1.56 2.68 1.18
C ILE A 47 2.65 3.43 0.40
N LEU A 48 2.82 4.73 0.65
CA LEU A 48 3.85 5.54 -0.01
C LEU A 48 5.26 4.98 0.25
N VAL A 49 5.55 4.63 1.50
CA VAL A 49 6.85 4.06 1.88
C VAL A 49 7.09 2.73 1.16
N VAL A 50 6.11 1.84 1.15
CA VAL A 50 6.19 0.55 0.45
C VAL A 50 6.42 0.74 -1.05
N LEU A 51 5.68 1.64 -1.70
CA LEU A 51 5.82 1.95 -3.13
C LEU A 51 7.17 2.60 -3.49
N ARG A 52 7.86 3.22 -2.53
CA ARG A 52 9.16 3.86 -2.74
C ARG A 52 10.34 2.96 -2.43
N ILE A 53 10.18 2.00 -1.51
CA ILE A 53 11.22 1.03 -1.15
C ILE A 53 11.24 -0.14 -2.14
N HIS A 54 10.09 -0.52 -2.68
CA HIS A 54 9.95 -1.62 -3.64
C HIS A 54 9.65 -1.09 -5.03
N ASN A 55 10.36 -1.63 -6.02
CA ASN A 55 10.06 -1.34 -7.42
C ASN A 55 9.00 -2.34 -7.90
N PHE A 56 7.75 -1.89 -8.01
CA PHE A 56 6.67 -2.71 -8.54
C PHE A 56 6.59 -2.56 -10.06
N GLY A 57 6.57 -3.68 -10.77
CA GLY A 57 6.43 -3.70 -12.23
C GLY A 57 4.99 -3.43 -12.70
N SER A 58 4.00 -3.58 -11.81
CA SER A 58 2.60 -3.26 -12.09
C SER A 58 1.82 -2.86 -10.84
N ALA A 59 0.67 -2.22 -11.03
CA ALA A 59 -0.23 -1.85 -9.95
C ALA A 59 -0.82 -3.08 -9.23
N GLU A 60 -1.06 -4.19 -9.93
CA GLU A 60 -1.54 -5.44 -9.33
C GLU A 60 -0.51 -6.03 -8.37
N GLN A 61 0.79 -5.97 -8.73
CA GLN A 61 1.86 -6.45 -7.87
C GLN A 61 1.92 -5.65 -6.57
N ALA A 62 1.81 -4.33 -6.66
CA ALA A 62 1.74 -3.44 -5.50
C ALA A 62 0.51 -3.72 -4.63
N ALA A 63 -0.66 -3.90 -5.24
CA ALA A 63 -1.91 -4.19 -4.52
C ALA A 63 -1.89 -5.55 -3.82
N ALA A 64 -1.30 -6.57 -4.46
CA ALA A 64 -1.10 -7.88 -3.86
C ALA A 64 -0.14 -7.82 -2.66
N PHE A 65 0.96 -7.07 -2.77
CA PHE A 65 1.91 -6.87 -1.69
C PHE A 65 1.29 -6.13 -0.49
N LEU A 66 0.48 -5.11 -0.76
CA LEU A 66 -0.20 -4.32 0.27
C LEU A 66 -1.45 -5.01 0.85
N GLY A 67 -1.80 -6.21 0.39
CA GLY A 67 -2.99 -6.95 0.84
C GLY A 67 -4.33 -6.29 0.46
N VAL A 68 -4.32 -5.33 -0.48
CA VAL A 68 -5.49 -4.52 -0.91
C VAL A 68 -6.11 -5.03 -2.21
N VAL A 69 -5.93 -6.31 -2.55
CA VAL A 69 -6.65 -6.92 -3.68
C VAL A 69 -8.16 -6.88 -3.41
N GLN A 70 -8.83 -5.87 -3.97
CA GLN A 70 -10.25 -5.86 -4.22
C GLN A 70 -10.44 -6.30 -5.68
N PHE A 71 -10.89 -7.54 -5.90
CA PHE A 71 -11.31 -8.00 -7.22
C PHE A 71 -12.56 -7.24 -7.66
N GLY A 72 -12.37 -6.11 -8.34
CA GLY A 72 -13.38 -5.60 -9.26
C GLY A 72 -13.46 -6.52 -10.46
N LYS A 73 -14.25 -7.60 -10.37
CA LYS A 73 -14.60 -8.40 -11.55
C LYS A 73 -15.40 -7.53 -12.52
N ARG A 74 -14.70 -6.91 -13.47
CA ARG A 74 -15.27 -6.52 -14.76
C ARG A 74 -14.52 -7.27 -15.85
N SER A 75 -14.66 -8.59 -15.85
CA SER A 75 -14.55 -9.33 -17.11
C SER A 75 -15.97 -9.60 -17.57
N GLY A 76 -16.51 -8.66 -18.33
CA GLY A 76 -17.63 -8.96 -19.20
C GLY A 76 -17.09 -9.83 -20.33
N THR A 77 -17.17 -11.15 -20.13
CA THR A 77 -17.64 -12.16 -21.10
C THR A 77 -17.45 -13.53 -20.48
N SER A 78 -18.57 -14.22 -20.30
CA SER A 78 -18.74 -15.68 -20.34
C SER A 78 -17.62 -16.55 -19.74
N VAL A 79 -17.89 -17.12 -18.57
CA VAL A 79 -17.98 -18.58 -18.33
C VAL A 79 -17.92 -18.80 -16.81
N GLN A 80 -19.04 -19.22 -16.24
CA GLN A 80 -19.11 -19.89 -14.95
C GLN A 80 -18.16 -21.09 -14.99
N SER A 81 -17.08 -21.05 -14.20
CA SER A 81 -16.36 -22.27 -13.86
C SER A 81 -15.84 -22.18 -12.44
N ARG A 82 -16.13 -23.24 -11.67
CA ARG A 82 -15.79 -23.39 -10.24
C ARG A 82 -14.28 -23.24 -10.04
N PRO A 83 -13.82 -22.44 -9.05
CA PRO A 83 -12.40 -22.35 -8.75
C PRO A 83 -11.92 -23.70 -8.15
N ARG A 84 -10.99 -24.37 -8.83
CA ARG A 84 -10.17 -25.43 -8.24
C ARG A 84 -8.86 -24.82 -7.75
N MET A 85 -8.54 -25.08 -6.49
CA MET A 85 -7.26 -24.71 -5.87
C MET A 85 -6.17 -25.60 -6.46
N LEU A 86 -5.22 -25.01 -7.20
CA LEU A 86 -3.99 -25.69 -7.63
C LEU A 86 -2.84 -25.17 -6.77
N LYS A 87 -2.31 -26.07 -5.93
CA LYS A 87 -1.09 -25.85 -5.15
C LYS A 87 0.10 -26.11 -6.07
N ILE A 88 0.72 -25.05 -6.58
CA ILE A 88 2.00 -25.11 -7.27
C ILE A 88 2.99 -24.32 -6.41
N GLY A 89 3.78 -25.03 -5.61
CA GLY A 89 4.98 -24.47 -4.99
C GLY A 89 6.16 -24.59 -5.97
N PRO A 90 7.20 -23.74 -5.84
CA PRO A 90 8.40 -23.83 -6.66
C PRO A 90 9.17 -25.13 -6.38
N LEU A 91 9.67 -25.79 -7.44
CA LEU A 91 10.70 -26.82 -7.34
C LEU A 91 12.01 -26.14 -6.94
N SER A 92 12.68 -26.70 -5.93
CA SER A 92 14.07 -26.42 -5.57
C SER A 92 15.03 -26.68 -6.71
#